data_AF-A0A4R1L2Z7-F1
#
_entry.id   AF-A0A4R1L2Z7-F1
#
_cell.length_a   1.000
_cell.length_b   1.000
_cell.length_c   1.000
_cell.angle_alpha   90.00
_cell.angle_beta   90.00
_cell.angle_gamma   90.00
#
_symmetry.space_group_name_H-M   'P 1'
#
loop_
_entity.id
_entity.type
_entity.pdbx_description
1 polymer ?
#
loop_
_entity_poly.entity_id
_entity_poly.type
_entity_poly.pdbx_seq_one_letter_code
_entity_poly.pdbx_strand_id
1 'polypeptide(L)'
;MKINTLKNLAMLLTATFILQGCVALGLGGAAVATKVGTDPRTVGSQVDDETLELKVYDAVTKDEQIKAEGRVVVVSYSSRVLLLGQVPDESLKEVATSLAKGVENIGDVYNEMRVGSPISFSQKSQDSWITTKIKSDMLLNSAVKTTDIKVITENKEVFLLGNVTQEQGIAAAEVARKVSGVEKVVKVFKYLN
;
A
#
# COMPACT_ATOMS: atom_id res chain seq x y z
N MET A 1 -16.59 14.86 -47.48
CA MET A 1 -16.13 13.84 -46.50
C MET A 1 -14.76 14.19 -45.90
N LYS A 2 -14.57 15.41 -45.37
CA LYS A 2 -13.29 15.85 -44.75
C LYS A 2 -13.45 16.56 -43.40
N ILE A 3 -14.66 17.06 -43.07
CA ILE A 3 -14.92 17.83 -41.85
C ILE A 3 -15.18 16.92 -40.64
N ASN A 4 -15.89 15.79 -40.82
CA ASN A 4 -16.15 14.84 -39.72
C ASN A 4 -14.90 14.06 -39.31
N THR A 5 -13.99 13.77 -40.25
CA THR A 5 -12.69 13.16 -39.94
C THR A 5 -11.78 14.12 -39.19
N LEU A 6 -11.83 15.44 -39.49
CA LEU A 6 -11.09 16.46 -38.75
C LEU A 6 -11.64 16.68 -37.34
N LYS A 7 -12.97 16.65 -37.16
CA LYS A 7 -13.64 16.70 -35.84
C LYS A 7 -13.32 15.46 -35.00
N ASN A 8 -13.35 14.26 -35.58
CA ASN A 8 -13.03 13.04 -34.87
C ASN A 8 -11.54 12.97 -34.50
N LEU A 9 -10.65 13.47 -35.36
CA LEU A 9 -9.21 13.57 -35.06
C LEU A 9 -8.94 14.62 -33.97
N ALA A 10 -9.64 15.76 -34.00
CA ALA A 10 -9.54 16.78 -32.96
C ALA A 10 -10.03 16.26 -31.60
N MET A 11 -11.15 15.53 -31.57
CA MET A 11 -11.71 14.91 -30.36
C MET A 11 -10.81 13.80 -29.79
N LEU A 12 -10.14 13.02 -30.66
CA LEU A 12 -9.15 12.04 -30.24
C LEU A 12 -7.90 12.70 -29.66
N LEU A 13 -7.43 13.81 -30.27
CA LEU A 13 -6.23 14.54 -29.83
C LEU A 13 -6.47 15.33 -28.53
N THR A 14 -7.70 15.81 -28.27
CA THR A 14 -8.07 16.44 -26.99
C THR A 14 -8.18 15.41 -25.88
N ALA A 15 -8.65 14.19 -26.17
CA ALA A 15 -8.70 13.11 -25.19
C ALA A 15 -7.30 12.66 -24.73
N THR A 16 -6.29 12.67 -25.61
CA THR A 16 -4.90 12.35 -25.24
C THR A 16 -4.24 13.43 -24.38
N PHE A 17 -4.68 14.68 -24.48
CA PHE A 17 -4.20 15.79 -23.64
C PHE A 17 -4.74 15.70 -22.20
N ILE A 18 -5.96 15.19 -22.03
CA ILE A 18 -6.56 14.93 -20.71
C ILE A 18 -5.95 13.66 -20.09
N LEU A 19 -5.41 12.75 -20.92
CA LEU A 19 -4.69 11.55 -20.47
C LEU A 19 -3.20 11.77 -20.14
N GLN A 20 -2.70 13.01 -20.26
CA GLN A 20 -1.47 13.43 -19.56
C GLN A 20 -1.81 13.60 -18.08
N GLY A 21 -2.21 12.50 -17.44
CA GLY A 21 -2.24 12.39 -15.99
C GLY A 21 -0.89 12.89 -15.49
N CYS A 22 -0.96 13.93 -14.67
CA CYS A 22 0.13 14.66 -14.06
C CYS A 22 1.34 13.74 -13.83
N VAL A 23 2.42 13.99 -14.59
CA VAL A 23 3.76 13.54 -14.22
C VAL A 23 3.91 13.87 -12.74
N ALA A 24 4.02 12.84 -11.92
CA ALA A 24 4.25 12.99 -10.49
C ALA A 24 5.51 13.85 -10.33
N LEU A 25 5.29 15.13 -10.02
CA LEU A 25 6.32 16.07 -9.60
C LEU A 25 6.80 15.60 -8.22
N GLY A 26 7.64 14.57 -8.23
CA GLY A 26 8.57 14.33 -7.15
C GLY A 26 9.53 15.51 -7.09
N LEU A 27 9.84 15.90 -5.85
CA LEU A 27 10.81 16.92 -5.45
C LEU A 27 10.28 18.37 -5.43
N GLY A 28 9.64 18.73 -4.32
CA GLY A 28 9.57 20.13 -3.87
C GLY A 28 8.17 20.66 -3.55
N GLY A 29 7.80 20.66 -2.26
CA GLY A 29 6.91 21.64 -1.60
C GLY A 29 5.43 21.74 -1.98
N ALA A 30 5.03 21.47 -3.22
CA ALA A 30 3.65 21.69 -3.70
C ALA A 30 2.81 20.39 -3.82
N ALA A 31 3.43 19.22 -3.66
CA ALA A 31 2.82 17.91 -3.91
C ALA A 31 1.88 17.40 -2.78
N VAL A 32 1.71 18.14 -1.68
CA VAL A 32 0.81 17.72 -0.60
C VAL A 32 -0.66 17.81 -0.98
N ALA A 33 -1.05 18.60 -2.00
CA ALA A 33 -2.46 18.86 -2.31
C ALA A 33 -3.18 17.75 -3.10
N THR A 34 -2.48 16.94 -3.89
CA THR A 34 -3.14 15.98 -4.81
C THR A 34 -3.26 14.55 -4.26
N LYS A 35 -2.58 14.24 -3.15
CA LYS A 35 -2.89 13.06 -2.31
C LYS A 35 -3.90 13.37 -1.19
N VAL A 36 -4.48 14.57 -1.14
CA VAL A 36 -5.61 14.88 -0.25
C VAL A 36 -6.87 14.30 -0.88
N GLY A 37 -7.02 13.01 -0.80
CA GLY A 37 -8.15 12.32 -1.38
C GLY A 37 -8.41 11.08 -0.60
N THR A 38 -9.27 11.21 0.41
CA THR A 38 -9.99 10.13 1.12
C THR A 38 -9.46 9.62 2.46
N ASP A 39 -8.20 9.79 2.87
CA ASP A 39 -7.83 9.40 4.25
C ASP A 39 -8.47 10.37 5.27
N PRO A 40 -9.24 9.89 6.27
CA PRO A 40 -9.90 10.75 7.25
C PRO A 40 -8.92 11.43 8.23
N ARG A 41 -7.65 11.01 8.26
CA ARG A 41 -6.64 11.50 9.20
C ARG A 41 -5.95 12.77 8.69
N THR A 42 -5.37 13.53 9.61
CA THR A 42 -4.71 14.81 9.28
C THR A 42 -3.57 14.62 8.30
N VAL A 43 -3.34 15.62 7.44
CA VAL A 43 -2.21 15.61 6.49
C VAL A 43 -0.87 15.43 7.23
N GLY A 44 -0.72 16.03 8.42
CA GLY A 44 0.47 15.83 9.26
C GLY A 44 0.72 14.36 9.58
N SER A 45 -0.30 13.63 10.04
CA SER A 45 -0.15 12.20 10.33
C SER A 45 0.19 11.35 9.11
N GLN A 46 -0.28 11.74 7.92
CA GLN A 46 0.04 11.04 6.67
C GLN A 46 1.48 11.30 6.24
N VAL A 47 1.96 12.54 6.37
CA VAL A 47 3.35 12.92 6.12
C VAL A 47 4.29 12.24 7.11
N ASP A 48 3.89 12.15 8.39
CA ASP A 48 4.64 11.44 9.42
C ASP A 48 4.74 9.95 9.09
N ASP A 49 3.64 9.32 8.66
CA ASP A 49 3.64 7.92 8.21
C ASP A 49 4.55 7.70 6.98
N GLU A 50 4.47 8.55 5.95
CA GLU A 50 5.36 8.44 4.76
C GLU A 50 6.83 8.66 5.14
N THR A 51 7.11 9.61 6.03
CA THR A 51 8.46 9.86 6.53
C THR A 51 8.99 8.66 7.32
N LEU A 52 8.13 8.04 8.15
CA LEU A 52 8.48 6.85 8.91
C LEU A 52 8.74 5.65 7.99
N GLU A 53 7.90 5.44 6.97
CA GLU A 53 8.11 4.42 5.93
C GLU A 53 9.49 4.56 5.30
N LEU A 54 9.89 5.77 4.91
CA LEU A 54 11.19 6.05 4.31
C LEU A 54 12.36 5.81 5.27
N LYS A 55 12.25 6.25 6.53
CA LYS A 55 13.31 6.04 7.53
C LYS A 55 13.52 4.56 7.84
N VAL A 56 12.44 3.80 7.97
CA VAL A 56 12.51 2.35 8.21
C VAL A 56 13.05 1.63 6.98
N TYR A 57 12.58 1.99 5.78
CA TYR A 57 13.11 1.42 4.55
C TYR A 57 14.61 1.67 4.41
N ASP A 58 15.07 2.90 4.68
CA ASP A 58 16.50 3.24 4.68
C ASP A 58 17.29 2.46 5.74
N ALA A 59 16.76 2.33 6.96
CA ALA A 59 17.40 1.56 8.03
C ALA A 59 17.54 0.07 7.66
N VAL A 60 16.51 -0.53 7.07
CA VAL A 60 16.51 -1.95 6.69
C VAL A 60 17.37 -2.20 5.45
N THR A 61 17.33 -1.32 4.45
CA THR A 61 18.10 -1.49 3.20
C THR A 61 19.55 -0.98 3.26
N LYS A 62 19.99 -0.45 4.41
CA LYS A 62 21.41 -0.26 4.72
C LYS A 62 22.17 -1.58 4.84
N ASP A 63 21.48 -2.66 5.22
CA ASP A 63 22.07 -3.99 5.20
C ASP A 63 22.26 -4.46 3.76
N GLU A 64 23.51 -4.77 3.39
CA GLU A 64 23.85 -5.11 2.01
C GLU A 64 23.23 -6.43 1.54
N GLN A 65 23.05 -7.40 2.44
CA GLN A 65 22.46 -8.69 2.09
C GLN A 65 20.96 -8.55 1.84
N ILE A 66 20.25 -7.83 2.71
CA ILE A 66 18.83 -7.52 2.52
C ILE A 66 18.61 -6.75 1.21
N LYS A 67 19.49 -5.81 0.90
CA LYS A 67 19.41 -5.01 -0.33
C LYS A 67 19.70 -5.82 -1.60
N ALA A 68 20.64 -6.76 -1.54
CA ALA A 68 21.07 -7.53 -2.70
C ALA A 68 20.13 -8.71 -3.01
N GLU A 69 19.67 -9.41 -1.97
CA GLU A 69 18.99 -10.70 -2.11
C GLU A 69 17.51 -10.65 -1.70
N GLY A 70 17.14 -9.67 -0.88
CA GLY A 70 15.79 -9.49 -0.38
C GLY A 70 14.96 -8.50 -1.19
N ARG A 71 13.65 -8.51 -0.90
CA ARG A 71 12.73 -7.43 -1.23
C ARG A 71 11.92 -7.13 0.01
N VAL A 72 12.22 -6.00 0.64
CA VAL A 72 11.44 -5.50 1.78
C VAL A 72 10.51 -4.40 1.31
N VAL A 73 9.23 -4.52 1.68
CA VAL A 73 8.22 -3.49 1.51
C VAL A 73 7.83 -3.02 2.90
N VAL A 74 7.95 -1.72 3.14
CA VAL A 74 7.62 -1.10 4.43
C VAL A 74 6.31 -0.34 4.27
N VAL A 75 5.39 -0.56 5.19
CA VAL A 75 4.11 0.14 5.25
C VAL A 75 3.90 0.69 6.65
N SER A 76 3.64 1.99 6.78
CA SER A 76 3.25 2.63 8.04
C SER A 76 1.77 3.00 8.02
N TYR A 77 1.14 2.90 9.18
CA TYR A 77 -0.17 3.46 9.45
C TYR A 77 -0.33 3.80 10.93
N SER A 78 -0.40 5.10 11.25
CA SER A 78 -0.53 5.61 12.62
C SER A 78 0.60 5.09 13.52
N SER A 79 1.84 5.30 13.09
CA SER A 79 3.07 4.88 13.79
C SER A 79 3.26 3.37 13.95
N ARG A 80 2.42 2.55 13.33
CA ARG A 80 2.58 1.09 13.27
C ARG A 80 3.20 0.72 11.94
N VAL A 81 4.28 -0.04 12.00
CA VAL A 81 5.06 -0.47 10.83
C VAL A 81 4.72 -1.91 10.52
N LEU A 82 4.45 -2.20 9.27
CA LEU A 82 4.27 -3.54 8.71
C LEU A 82 5.40 -3.78 7.71
N LEU A 83 6.21 -4.80 7.97
CA LEU A 83 7.24 -5.29 7.06
C LEU A 83 6.69 -6.45 6.24
N LEU A 84 6.75 -6.31 4.92
CA LEU A 84 6.28 -7.27 3.92
C LEU A 84 7.40 -7.60 2.94
N GLY A 85 7.15 -8.62 2.11
CA GLY A 85 8.06 -9.03 1.06
C GLY A 85 8.79 -10.33 1.39
N GLN A 86 9.99 -10.48 0.85
CA GLN A 86 10.73 -11.73 0.88
C GLN A 86 12.19 -11.53 1.23
N VAL A 87 12.75 -12.44 2.02
CA VAL A 87 14.16 -12.49 2.39
C VAL A 87 14.66 -13.93 2.26
N PRO A 88 15.96 -14.17 1.96
CA PRO A 88 16.45 -15.51 1.64
C PRO A 88 16.44 -16.47 2.84
N ASP A 89 16.53 -15.97 4.08
CA ASP A 89 16.53 -16.78 5.30
C ASP A 89 15.87 -16.06 6.49
N GLU A 90 15.62 -16.81 7.57
CA GLU A 90 14.98 -16.28 8.78
C GLU A 90 15.91 -15.34 9.56
N SER A 91 17.23 -15.49 9.46
CA SER A 91 18.18 -14.58 10.13
C SER A 91 18.06 -13.16 9.57
N LEU A 92 18.01 -13.00 8.25
CA LEU A 92 17.79 -11.69 7.63
C LEU A 92 16.39 -11.12 7.94
N LYS A 93 15.39 -12.00 8.12
CA LYS A 93 14.07 -11.58 8.58
C LYS A 93 14.11 -10.97 9.99
N GLU A 94 14.86 -11.57 10.91
CA GLU A 94 15.08 -11.06 12.26
C GLU A 94 15.91 -9.78 12.27
N VAL A 95 16.96 -9.70 11.44
CA VAL A 95 17.78 -8.48 11.27
C VAL A 95 16.92 -7.33 10.77
N ALA A 96 16.12 -7.53 9.71
CA ALA A 96 15.21 -6.51 9.19
C ALA A 96 14.21 -6.03 10.26
N THR A 97 13.70 -6.94 11.09
CA THR A 97 12.82 -6.58 12.22
C THR A 97 13.54 -5.71 13.24
N SER A 98 14.77 -6.06 13.58
CA SER A 98 15.57 -5.37 14.59
C SER A 98 15.99 -3.97 14.11
N LEU A 99 16.38 -3.86 12.85
CA LEU A 99 16.68 -2.58 12.19
C LEU A 99 15.44 -1.68 12.15
N ALA A 100 14.28 -2.24 11.80
CA ALA A 100 13.03 -1.49 11.84
C ALA A 100 12.73 -0.99 13.25
N LYS A 101 12.79 -1.85 14.27
CA LYS A 101 12.54 -1.47 15.69
C LYS A 101 13.51 -0.40 16.22
N GLY A 102 14.70 -0.27 15.64
CA GLY A 102 15.69 0.74 16.03
C GLY A 102 15.38 2.16 15.55
N VAL A 103 14.37 2.35 14.67
CA VAL A 103 14.00 3.68 14.17
C VAL A 103 13.11 4.40 15.17
N GLU A 104 13.38 5.69 15.38
CA GLU A 104 12.65 6.53 16.32
C GLU A 104 11.17 6.72 15.92
N ASN A 105 10.30 6.93 16.92
CA ASN A 105 8.86 7.18 16.78
C ASN A 105 8.05 6.02 16.16
N ILE A 106 8.53 4.79 16.34
CA ILE A 106 7.76 3.59 16.05
C ILE A 106 6.93 3.19 17.26
N GLY A 107 5.67 2.86 17.01
CA GLY A 107 4.81 2.14 17.95
C GLY A 107 5.08 0.64 17.85
N ASP A 108 4.30 -0.06 17.03
CA ASP A 108 4.43 -1.50 16.83
C ASP A 108 5.12 -1.83 15.50
N VAL A 109 5.90 -2.92 15.48
CA VAL A 109 6.45 -3.51 14.25
C VAL A 109 5.84 -4.89 14.05
N TYR A 110 5.05 -5.04 13.00
CA TYR A 110 4.50 -6.30 12.52
C TYR A 110 5.40 -6.83 11.40
N ASN A 111 6.05 -7.97 11.61
CA ASN A 111 6.83 -8.61 10.55
C ASN A 111 6.02 -9.73 9.91
N GLU A 112 5.64 -9.52 8.65
CA GLU A 112 4.94 -10.48 7.81
C GLU A 112 5.73 -10.79 6.53
N MET A 113 7.05 -10.63 6.56
CA MET A 113 7.94 -11.11 5.51
C MET A 113 7.92 -12.65 5.41
N ARG A 114 8.15 -13.18 4.22
CA ARG A 114 8.26 -14.61 3.96
C ARG A 114 9.70 -14.96 3.62
N VAL A 115 10.15 -16.13 4.07
CA VAL A 115 11.46 -16.66 3.67
C VAL A 115 11.33 -17.25 2.27
N GLY A 116 12.15 -16.80 1.34
CA GLY A 116 12.14 -17.23 -0.06
C GLY A 116 12.62 -16.15 -1.02
N SER A 117 12.58 -16.46 -2.31
CA SER A 117 12.95 -15.51 -3.36
C SER A 117 11.88 -14.42 -3.55
N PRO A 118 12.28 -13.20 -3.95
CA PRO A 118 11.34 -12.14 -4.29
C PRO A 118 10.30 -12.58 -5.34
N ILE A 119 9.05 -12.17 -5.14
CA ILE A 119 7.97 -12.49 -6.08
C ILE A 119 8.21 -11.89 -7.48
N SER A 120 7.73 -12.61 -8.49
CA SER A 120 7.83 -12.21 -9.88
C SER A 120 7.02 -10.95 -10.20
N PHE A 121 7.35 -10.28 -11.31
CA PHE A 121 6.58 -9.12 -11.77
C PHE A 121 5.11 -9.47 -12.04
N SER A 122 4.83 -10.64 -12.61
CA SER A 122 3.46 -11.09 -12.89
C SER A 122 2.66 -11.32 -11.61
N GLN A 123 3.29 -11.79 -10.53
CA GLN A 123 2.64 -11.89 -9.22
C GLN A 123 2.32 -10.50 -8.65
N LYS A 124 3.26 -9.54 -8.72
CA LYS A 124 3.02 -8.15 -8.28
C LYS A 124 1.86 -7.49 -9.04
N SER A 125 1.73 -7.76 -10.34
CA SER A 125 0.60 -7.27 -11.15
C SER A 125 -0.72 -7.90 -10.70
N GLN A 126 -0.74 -9.19 -10.39
CA GLN A 126 -1.92 -9.86 -9.83
C GLN A 126 -2.29 -9.29 -8.46
N ASP A 127 -1.32 -9.05 -7.58
CA ASP A 127 -1.55 -8.47 -6.25
C ASP A 127 -2.11 -7.03 -6.34
N SER A 128 -1.64 -6.24 -7.30
CA SER A 128 -2.18 -4.91 -7.59
C SER A 128 -3.64 -4.98 -8.07
N TRP A 129 -3.96 -5.96 -8.89
CA TRP A 129 -5.32 -6.22 -9.36
C TRP A 129 -6.25 -6.68 -8.22
N ILE A 130 -5.78 -7.61 -7.37
CA ILE A 130 -6.49 -8.05 -6.16
C ILE A 130 -6.76 -6.84 -5.26
N THR A 131 -5.75 -6.02 -4.98
CA THR A 131 -5.89 -4.81 -4.16
C THR A 131 -6.94 -3.86 -4.73
N THR A 132 -6.91 -3.63 -6.04
CA THR A 132 -7.90 -2.78 -6.73
C THR A 132 -9.31 -3.34 -6.55
N LYS A 133 -9.49 -4.65 -6.78
CA LYS A 133 -10.79 -5.30 -6.63
C LYS A 133 -11.31 -5.24 -5.20
N ILE A 134 -10.45 -5.48 -4.20
CA ILE A 134 -10.82 -5.34 -2.79
C ILE A 134 -11.27 -3.91 -2.49
N LYS A 135 -10.51 -2.90 -2.92
CA LYS A 135 -10.89 -1.49 -2.71
C LYS A 135 -12.21 -1.13 -3.40
N SER A 136 -12.44 -1.65 -4.61
CA SER A 136 -13.72 -1.47 -5.31
C SER A 136 -14.88 -2.13 -4.57
N ASP A 137 -14.72 -3.37 -4.11
CA ASP A 137 -15.77 -4.11 -3.39
C ASP A 137 -16.04 -3.47 -2.00
N MET A 138 -15.01 -2.94 -1.33
CA MET A 138 -15.17 -2.19 -0.09
C MET A 138 -15.92 -0.87 -0.32
N LEU A 139 -15.67 -0.18 -1.44
CA LEU A 139 -16.33 1.09 -1.76
C LEU A 139 -17.84 0.91 -1.96
N LEU A 140 -18.26 -0.25 -2.46
CA LEU A 140 -19.66 -0.61 -2.64
C LEU A 140 -20.34 -1.11 -1.36
N ASN A 141 -19.58 -1.33 -0.28
CA ASN A 141 -20.08 -1.85 0.98
C ASN A 141 -20.26 -0.73 2.02
N SER A 142 -21.51 -0.42 2.38
CA SER A 142 -21.83 0.64 3.35
C SER A 142 -21.31 0.39 4.77
N ALA A 143 -21.02 -0.86 5.14
CA ALA A 143 -20.45 -1.21 6.44
C ALA A 143 -18.93 -0.95 6.51
N VAL A 144 -18.27 -0.67 5.37
CA VAL A 144 -16.83 -0.45 5.28
C VAL A 144 -16.56 0.94 4.73
N LYS A 145 -16.11 1.85 5.59
CA LYS A 145 -15.50 3.09 5.12
C LYS A 145 -14.12 2.77 4.56
N THR A 146 -14.05 2.62 3.24
CA THR A 146 -12.82 2.24 2.50
C THR A 146 -11.67 3.23 2.76
N THR A 147 -12.02 4.49 3.01
CA THR A 147 -11.14 5.59 3.42
C THR A 147 -10.33 5.32 4.68
N ASP A 148 -10.89 4.54 5.59
CA ASP A 148 -10.33 4.33 6.93
C ASP A 148 -9.42 3.09 6.96
N ILE A 149 -9.35 2.35 5.85
CA ILE A 149 -8.63 1.08 5.74
C ILE A 149 -7.62 1.13 4.59
N LYS A 150 -6.33 1.04 4.94
CA LYS A 150 -5.25 0.83 3.98
C LYS A 150 -5.20 -0.66 3.64
N VAL A 151 -5.42 -0.99 2.38
CA VAL A 151 -5.34 -2.35 1.83
C VAL A 151 -4.03 -2.51 1.07
N ILE A 152 -3.25 -3.52 1.43
CA ILE A 152 -2.02 -3.93 0.74
C ILE A 152 -2.12 -5.43 0.43
N THR A 153 -1.74 -5.84 -0.78
CA THR A 153 -1.63 -7.26 -1.13
C THR A 153 -0.19 -7.57 -1.49
N GLU A 154 0.34 -8.66 -0.96
CA GLU A 154 1.69 -9.15 -1.23
C GLU A 154 1.65 -10.68 -1.30
N ASN A 155 2.02 -11.23 -2.46
CA ASN A 155 1.99 -12.66 -2.74
C ASN A 155 0.64 -13.31 -2.40
N LYS A 156 -0.46 -12.72 -2.88
CA LYS A 156 -1.86 -13.15 -2.62
C LYS A 156 -2.33 -13.08 -1.16
N GLU A 157 -1.48 -12.64 -0.24
CA GLU A 157 -1.86 -12.32 1.12
C GLU A 157 -2.29 -10.86 1.22
N VAL A 158 -3.44 -10.61 1.84
CA VAL A 158 -4.01 -9.28 2.00
C VAL A 158 -3.78 -8.79 3.42
N PHE A 159 -3.21 -7.62 3.56
CA PHE A 159 -2.96 -6.93 4.81
C PHE A 159 -3.88 -5.72 4.91
N LEU A 160 -4.70 -5.69 5.94
CA LEU A 160 -5.64 -4.61 6.21
C LEU A 160 -5.15 -3.81 7.42
N LEU A 161 -4.82 -2.54 7.21
CA LEU A 161 -4.41 -1.61 8.26
C LEU A 161 -5.46 -0.52 8.43
N GLY A 162 -5.65 -0.03 9.65
CA GLY A 162 -6.68 0.96 9.92
C GLY A 162 -6.90 1.18 11.42
N ASN A 163 -7.60 2.27 11.74
CA ASN A 163 -8.19 2.50 13.06
C ASN A 163 -9.71 2.33 12.90
N VAL A 164 -10.24 1.17 13.29
CA VAL A 164 -11.59 0.73 12.90
C VAL A 164 -12.39 0.24 14.10
N THR A 165 -13.71 0.19 14.00
CA THR A 165 -14.54 -0.54 14.98
C THR A 165 -14.42 -2.05 14.74
N GLN A 166 -14.87 -2.85 15.70
CA GLN A 166 -14.87 -4.31 15.53
C GLN A 166 -15.74 -4.77 14.36
N GLU A 167 -16.92 -4.15 14.20
CA GLU A 167 -17.83 -4.43 13.08
C GLU A 167 -17.20 -4.08 11.73
N GLN A 168 -16.59 -2.90 11.61
CA GLN A 168 -15.92 -2.46 10.38
C GLN A 168 -14.74 -3.37 10.04
N GLY A 169 -13.94 -3.77 11.03
CA GLY A 169 -12.83 -4.70 10.82
C GLY A 169 -13.28 -6.09 10.36
N ILE A 170 -14.40 -6.59 10.88
CA ILE A 170 -15.00 -7.86 10.42
C ILE A 170 -15.52 -7.72 8.99
N ALA A 171 -16.28 -6.66 8.70
CA ALA A 171 -16.83 -6.42 7.37
C ALA A 171 -15.72 -6.26 6.31
N ALA A 172 -14.64 -5.54 6.64
CA ALA A 172 -13.50 -5.37 5.75
C ALA A 172 -12.79 -6.70 5.44
N ALA A 173 -12.56 -7.53 6.46
CA ALA A 173 -11.96 -8.84 6.28
C ALA A 173 -12.85 -9.79 5.45
N GLU A 174 -14.17 -9.69 5.63
CA GLU A 174 -15.16 -10.48 4.89
C GLU A 174 -15.23 -10.08 3.41
N VAL A 175 -15.11 -8.78 3.09
CA VAL A 175 -14.97 -8.32 1.71
C VAL A 175 -13.67 -8.84 1.11
N ALA A 176 -12.53 -8.64 1.79
CA ALA A 176 -11.23 -9.03 1.28
C ALA A 176 -11.14 -10.53 0.96
N ARG A 177 -11.59 -11.40 1.87
CA ARG A 177 -11.49 -12.85 1.69
C ARG A 177 -12.37 -13.43 0.56
N LYS A 178 -13.39 -12.70 0.12
CA LYS A 178 -14.28 -13.12 -0.99
C LYS A 178 -13.69 -12.82 -2.36
N VAL A 179 -12.66 -11.99 -2.41
CA VAL A 179 -11.99 -11.65 -3.67
C VAL A 179 -11.19 -12.87 -4.16
N SER A 180 -11.51 -13.30 -5.38
CA SER A 180 -10.80 -14.39 -6.05
C SER A 180 -9.29 -14.13 -6.11
N GLY A 181 -8.50 -15.14 -5.74
CA GLY A 181 -7.04 -15.07 -5.72
C GLY A 181 -6.45 -14.67 -4.37
N VAL A 182 -7.27 -14.30 -3.38
CA VAL A 182 -6.81 -14.07 -2.00
C VAL A 182 -6.61 -15.41 -1.31
N GLU A 183 -5.40 -15.64 -0.77
CA GLU A 183 -5.06 -16.87 -0.04
C GLU A 183 -5.16 -16.68 1.48
N LYS A 184 -4.85 -15.47 1.98
CA LYS A 184 -4.87 -15.15 3.41
C LYS A 184 -5.24 -13.69 3.62
N VAL A 185 -5.95 -13.40 4.71
CA VAL A 185 -6.24 -12.03 5.16
C VAL A 185 -5.66 -11.84 6.56
N VAL A 186 -4.76 -10.87 6.69
CA VAL A 186 -4.11 -10.47 7.94
C VAL A 186 -4.65 -9.11 8.35
N LYS A 187 -5.16 -9.03 9.57
CA LYS A 187 -5.75 -7.81 10.14
C LYS A 187 -4.71 -7.12 11.03
N VAL A 188 -4.23 -5.97 10.61
CA VAL A 188 -3.32 -5.09 11.36
C VAL A 188 -4.10 -3.85 11.83
N PHE A 189 -5.24 -4.10 12.46
CA PHE A 189 -6.16 -3.05 12.92
C PHE A 189 -5.85 -2.60 14.33
N LYS A 190 -6.10 -1.32 14.59
CA LYS A 190 -6.29 -0.80 15.95
C LYS A 190 -7.78 -0.65 16.13
N TYR A 191 -8.34 -1.39 17.08
CA TYR A 191 -9.76 -1.30 17.36
C TYR A 191 -10.05 -0.08 18.21
N LEU A 192 -11.01 0.73 17.76
CA LEU A 192 -11.56 1.84 18.52
C LEU A 192 -12.60 1.28 19.49
N ASN A 193 -12.44 1.59 20.78
CA ASN A 193 -13.39 1.21 21.83
C ASN A 193 -14.71 1.96 21.68
#